data_AF-A0A167VXW4-F1
#
_entry.id   AF-A0A167VXW4-F1
#
_cell.length_a   1.000
_cell.length_b   1.000
_cell.length_c   1.000
_cell.angle_alpha   90.00
_cell.angle_beta   90.00
_cell.angle_gamma   90.00
#
_symmetry.space_group_name_H-M   'P 1'
#
loop_
_entity.id
_entity.type
_entity.pdbx_description
1 polymer ?
#
loop_
_entity_poly.entity_id
_entity_poly.type
_entity_poly.pdbx_seq_one_letter_code
_entity_poly.pdbx_strand_id
1 'polypeptide(L)'
;MQARYSASQITPDCDIISEVIAHMVAGSDTTTISLSYFLRDERRPDTVAKLQAEPDPAMPDPLSIPNITVLQNLPYLNAFNEEGLRLHGAVPSLLERVVPSPTSKTVSPASPSTPWAMHSRPAPSSLTGLAS
;
A
#
# COMPACT_ATOMS: atom_id res chain seq x y z
N MET A 1 10.14 -21.97 3.19
CA MET A 1 9.00 -22.75 2.68
C MET A 1 9.30 -23.17 1.25
N GLN A 2 9.64 -24.45 1.02
CA GLN A 2 9.68 -25.00 -0.34
C GLN A 2 8.28 -25.50 -0.67
N ALA A 3 7.50 -24.69 -1.40
CA ALA A 3 6.21 -25.12 -1.92
C ALA A 3 6.45 -26.15 -3.04
N ARG A 4 6.46 -27.43 -2.68
CA ARG A 4 6.45 -28.56 -3.61
C ARG A 4 5.02 -28.99 -3.88
N TYR A 5 4.19 -28.11 -4.44
CA TYR A 5 2.87 -28.51 -4.90
C TYR A 5 2.95 -28.75 -6.41
N SER A 6 2.91 -30.02 -6.78
CA SER A 6 2.67 -30.42 -8.17
C SER A 6 1.18 -30.17 -8.46
N ALA A 7 0.84 -29.73 -9.67
CA ALA A 7 -0.50 -29.25 -10.05
C ALA A 7 -1.66 -30.28 -9.86
N SER A 8 -1.35 -31.52 -9.44
CA SER A 8 -2.30 -32.61 -9.24
C SER A 8 -2.53 -32.99 -7.77
N GLN A 9 -1.94 -32.31 -6.79
CA GLN A 9 -2.04 -32.69 -5.37
C GLN A 9 -3.11 -31.88 -4.63
N ILE A 10 -4.06 -32.57 -4.00
CA ILE A 10 -5.09 -31.97 -3.13
C ILE A 10 -4.39 -31.33 -1.92
N THR A 11 -4.61 -30.03 -1.73
CA THR A 11 -4.14 -29.30 -0.54
C THR A 11 -4.91 -29.78 0.70
N PRO A 12 -4.24 -30.11 1.80
CA PRO A 12 -4.91 -30.52 3.03
C PRO A 12 -5.69 -29.34 3.63
N ASP A 13 -6.80 -29.63 4.32
CA ASP A 13 -7.69 -28.62 4.89
C ASP A 13 -6.97 -27.63 5.82
N CYS A 14 -5.93 -28.07 6.54
CA CYS A 14 -5.12 -27.20 7.39
C CYS A 14 -4.38 -26.10 6.61
N ASP A 15 -3.88 -26.42 5.41
CA ASP A 15 -3.19 -25.46 4.55
C ASP A 15 -4.19 -24.46 3.97
N ILE A 16 -5.37 -24.94 3.58
CA ILE A 16 -6.47 -24.08 3.09
C ILE A 16 -6.90 -23.09 4.17
N ILE A 17 -7.14 -23.58 5.39
CA ILE A 17 -7.51 -22.74 6.53
C ILE A 17 -6.42 -21.71 6.84
N SER A 18 -5.15 -22.14 6.85
CA SER A 18 -4.02 -21.23 7.09
C SER A 18 -3.94 -20.12 6.04
N GLU A 19 -4.16 -20.44 4.77
CA GLU A 19 -4.12 -19.46 3.68
C GLU A 19 -5.29 -18.47 3.78
N VAL A 20 -6.50 -18.96 4.06
CA VAL A 20 -7.68 -18.11 4.25
C VAL A 20 -7.49 -17.15 5.42
N ILE A 21 -6.96 -17.64 6.54
CA ILE A 21 -6.66 -16.79 7.71
C ILE A 21 -5.60 -15.75 7.36
N ALA A 22 -4.54 -16.12 6.65
CA ALA A 22 -3.51 -15.20 6.23
C ALA A 22 -4.08 -14.07 5.34
N HIS A 23 -4.96 -14.40 4.40
CA HIS A 23 -5.64 -13.42 3.56
C HIS A 23 -6.59 -12.51 4.35
N MET A 24 -7.35 -13.06 5.30
CA MET A 24 -8.25 -12.28 6.14
C MET A 24 -7.49 -11.26 6.98
N VAL A 25 -6.43 -11.70 7.67
CA VAL A 25 -5.60 -10.81 8.51
C VAL A 25 -4.88 -9.77 7.66
N ALA A 26 -4.31 -10.18 6.53
CA ALA A 26 -3.65 -9.26 5.61
C ALA A 26 -4.61 -8.19 5.11
N GLY A 27 -5.86 -8.55 4.79
CA GLY A 27 -6.88 -7.59 4.33
C GLY A 27 -7.44 -6.71 5.46
N SER A 28 -7.72 -7.27 6.63
CA SER A 28 -8.34 -6.53 7.75
C SER A 28 -7.40 -5.48 8.30
N ASP A 29 -6.16 -5.85 8.60
CA ASP A 29 -5.25 -5.00 9.35
C ASP A 29 -4.77 -3.85 8.46
N THR A 30 -4.42 -4.14 7.19
CA THR A 30 -3.98 -3.14 6.22
C THR A 30 -5.08 -2.14 5.85
N THR A 31 -6.32 -2.61 5.67
CA THR A 31 -7.44 -1.72 5.36
C THR A 31 -7.82 -0.87 6.56
N THR A 32 -7.84 -1.45 7.76
CA THR A 32 -8.19 -0.74 9.00
C THR A 32 -7.19 0.36 9.30
N ILE A 33 -5.89 0.09 9.16
CA ILE A 33 -4.86 1.10 9.43
C ILE A 33 -4.92 2.23 8.40
N SER A 34 -5.02 1.92 7.10
CA SER A 34 -5.15 2.94 6.05
C SER A 34 -6.35 3.85 6.30
N LEU A 35 -7.53 3.27 6.56
CA LEU A 35 -8.74 4.06 6.80
C LEU A 35 -8.64 4.91 8.07
N SER A 36 -8.03 4.39 9.14
CA SER A 36 -7.84 5.14 10.39
C SER A 36 -6.99 6.41 10.19
N TYR A 37 -5.99 6.34 9.31
CA TYR A 37 -5.17 7.50 8.96
C TYR A 37 -5.90 8.46 8.02
N PHE A 38 -6.67 7.96 7.05
CA PHE A 38 -7.48 8.82 6.18
C PHE A 38 -8.48 9.65 6.98
N LEU A 39 -9.21 9.02 7.91
CA LEU A 39 -10.14 9.71 8.82
C LEU A 39 -9.44 10.72 9.76
N ARG A 40 -8.16 10.50 10.06
CA ARG A 40 -7.36 11.47 10.83
C ARG A 40 -7.03 12.69 9.98
N ASP A 41 -6.64 12.49 8.72
CA ASP A 41 -6.27 13.59 7.81
C ASP A 41 -7.51 14.40 7.38
N GLU A 42 -8.69 13.78 7.35
CA GLU A 42 -9.99 14.46 7.20
C GLU A 42 -10.31 15.46 8.34
N ARG A 43 -9.57 15.47 9.45
CA ARG A 43 -9.71 16.55 10.45
C ARG A 43 -9.31 17.92 9.91
N ARG A 44 -8.69 17.99 8.74
CA ARG A 44 -8.39 19.24 8.07
C ARG A 44 -9.56 19.64 7.14
N PRO A 45 -10.27 20.74 7.44
CA PRO A 45 -11.47 21.12 6.70
C PRO A 45 -11.17 21.52 5.24
N ASP A 46 -9.95 21.96 4.95
CA ASP A 46 -9.47 22.27 3.60
C ASP A 46 -9.44 21.01 2.69
N THR A 47 -9.12 19.86 3.27
CA THR A 47 -8.93 18.59 2.58
C THR A 47 -10.27 17.94 2.33
N VAL A 48 -11.16 17.94 3.33
CA VAL A 48 -12.52 17.41 3.21
C VAL A 48 -13.34 18.21 2.20
N ALA A 49 -13.25 19.54 2.21
CA ALA A 49 -13.99 20.37 1.26
C ALA A 49 -13.62 20.06 -0.20
N LYS A 50 -12.33 19.84 -0.49
CA LYS A 50 -11.87 19.45 -1.83
C LYS A 50 -12.27 18.01 -2.17
N LEU A 51 -12.23 17.11 -1.19
CA LEU A 51 -12.61 15.71 -1.36
C LEU A 51 -14.11 15.54 -1.62
N GLN A 52 -14.97 16.40 -1.04
CA GLN A 52 -16.42 16.37 -1.26
C GLN A 52 -16.83 17.07 -2.57
N ALA A 53 -16.10 18.11 -2.99
CA ALA A 53 -16.42 18.85 -4.21
C ALA A 53 -16.37 18.00 -5.51
N GLU A 54 -15.64 16.90 -5.51
CA GLU A 54 -15.48 16.03 -6.68
C GLU A 54 -16.55 14.91 -6.77
N PRO A 55 -16.89 14.19 -5.68
CA PRO A 55 -18.00 13.22 -5.66
C PRO A 55 -19.39 13.85 -5.71
N ASP A 56 -19.60 15.04 -5.12
CA ASP A 56 -20.91 15.72 -5.09
C ASP A 56 -21.60 15.79 -6.48
N PRO A 57 -20.92 16.21 -7.57
CA PRO A 57 -21.51 16.18 -8.92
C PRO A 57 -21.58 14.78 -9.54
N ALA A 58 -20.71 13.85 -9.13
CA ALA A 58 -20.67 12.49 -9.67
C ALA A 58 -21.71 11.54 -9.03
N MET A 59 -22.19 11.89 -7.83
CA MET A 59 -23.15 11.11 -7.04
C MET A 59 -24.28 12.02 -6.54
N PRO A 60 -25.28 12.31 -7.40
CA PRO A 60 -26.38 13.21 -7.05
C PRO A 60 -27.32 12.65 -5.98
N ASP A 61 -27.37 11.32 -5.79
CA ASP A 61 -28.11 10.67 -4.71
C ASP A 61 -27.14 10.12 -3.65
N PRO A 62 -27.09 10.73 -2.45
CA PRO A 62 -26.19 10.31 -1.37
C PRO A 62 -26.55 8.96 -0.75
N LEU A 63 -27.75 8.42 -1.00
CA LEU A 63 -28.15 7.09 -0.52
C LEU A 63 -27.90 5.99 -1.55
N SER A 64 -27.55 6.36 -2.78
CA SER A 64 -27.20 5.41 -3.83
C SER A 64 -25.72 5.00 -3.72
N ILE A 65 -25.43 3.71 -3.87
CA ILE A 65 -24.05 3.25 -3.99
C ILE A 65 -23.56 3.62 -5.39
N PRO A 66 -22.56 4.51 -5.53
CA PRO A 66 -22.07 4.95 -6.82
C PRO A 66 -21.34 3.80 -7.52
N ASN A 67 -21.31 3.84 -8.85
CA ASN A 67 -20.58 2.86 -9.63
C ASN A 67 -19.07 2.99 -9.35
N ILE A 68 -18.40 1.87 -9.06
CA ILE A 68 -16.98 1.86 -8.70
C ILE A 68 -16.08 2.43 -9.81
N THR A 69 -16.44 2.24 -11.07
CA THR A 69 -15.70 2.79 -12.22
C THR A 69 -15.81 4.31 -12.27
N VAL A 70 -16.91 4.90 -11.79
CA VAL A 70 -17.04 6.36 -11.68
C VAL A 70 -16.10 6.88 -10.59
N LEU A 71 -16.11 6.23 -9.41
CA LEU A 71 -15.22 6.61 -8.30
C LEU A 71 -13.74 6.50 -8.64
N GLN A 72 -13.35 5.47 -9.41
CA GLN A 72 -11.94 5.28 -9.84
C GLN A 72 -11.45 6.36 -10.80
N ASN A 73 -12.36 7.05 -11.49
CA ASN A 73 -12.02 8.12 -12.43
C ASN A 73 -11.97 9.51 -11.79
N LEU A 74 -12.15 9.60 -10.46
CA LEU A 74 -12.08 10.84 -9.71
C LEU A 74 -10.61 11.16 -9.36
N PRO A 75 -9.94 12.10 -10.07
CA PRO A 75 -8.51 12.35 -9.89
C PRO A 75 -8.11 12.78 -8.47
N TYR A 76 -8.92 13.58 -7.78
CA TYR A 76 -8.56 14.04 -6.43
C TYR A 76 -8.72 12.92 -5.39
N LEU A 77 -9.77 12.11 -5.48
CA LEU A 77 -9.95 10.92 -4.65
C LEU A 77 -8.78 9.92 -4.84
N ASN A 78 -8.34 9.69 -6.09
CA ASN A 78 -7.20 8.82 -6.35
C ASN A 78 -5.90 9.39 -5.78
N ALA A 79 -5.64 10.68 -6.03
CA ALA A 79 -4.46 11.36 -5.49
C ALA A 79 -4.45 11.35 -3.96
N PHE A 80 -5.60 11.49 -3.31
CA PHE A 80 -5.74 11.39 -1.85
C PHE A 80 -5.39 9.99 -1.33
N ASN A 81 -5.89 8.94 -1.99
CA ASN A 81 -5.58 7.56 -1.61
C ASN A 81 -4.08 7.25 -1.79
N GLU A 82 -3.50 7.64 -2.93
CA GLU A 82 -2.08 7.44 -3.21
C GLU A 82 -1.18 8.20 -2.22
N GLU A 83 -1.49 9.46 -1.95
CA GLU A 83 -0.73 10.29 -1.02
C GLU A 83 -0.89 9.82 0.43
N GLY A 84 -2.10 9.43 0.82
CA GLY A 84 -2.37 8.86 2.13
C GLY A 84 -1.60 7.56 2.35
N LEU A 85 -1.51 6.68 1.35
CA LEU A 85 -0.68 5.48 1.40
C LEU A 85 0.82 5.79 1.38
N ARG A 86 1.25 6.85 0.69
CA ARG A 86 2.65 7.31 0.70
C ARG A 86 3.07 7.80 2.09
N LEU A 87 2.20 8.54 2.78
CA LEU A 87 2.48 9.12 4.10
C LEU A 87 2.36 8.11 5.23
N HIS A 88 1.28 7.31 5.23
CA HIS A 88 0.91 6.48 6.38
C HIS A 88 1.04 4.98 6.14
N GLY A 89 1.54 4.55 4.98
CA GLY A 89 1.89 3.17 4.60
C GLY A 89 1.14 2.05 5.33
N ALA A 90 0.28 1.32 4.63
CA ALA A 90 -0.58 0.28 5.22
C ALA A 90 0.15 -0.82 6.04
N VAL A 91 1.46 -0.94 5.87
CA VAL A 91 2.31 -1.79 6.71
C VAL A 91 3.56 -0.99 7.11
N PRO A 92 3.93 -0.97 8.41
CA PRO A 92 5.07 -0.18 8.90
C PRO A 92 6.42 -0.64 8.35
N SER A 93 6.54 -1.91 7.94
CA SER A 93 7.75 -2.47 7.32
C SER A 93 7.39 -3.64 6.41
N LEU A 94 8.15 -3.79 5.32
CA LEU A 94 8.08 -4.99 4.51
C LEU A 94 8.61 -6.19 5.31
N LEU A 95 8.10 -7.38 4.98
CA LEU A 95 8.60 -8.64 5.53
C LEU A 95 10.09 -8.82 5.18
N GLU A 96 10.86 -9.36 6.13
CA GLU A 96 12.28 -9.62 5.92
C GLU A 96 12.49 -10.62 4.79
N ARG A 97 13.24 -10.21 3.77
CA ARG A 97 13.60 -11.10 2.67
C ARG A 97 14.73 -12.04 3.11
N VAL A 98 14.39 -13.29 3.41
CA VAL A 98 15.39 -14.35 3.61
C VAL A 98 15.76 -14.97 2.26
N VAL A 99 17.04 -14.90 1.88
CA VAL A 99 17.56 -15.58 0.68
C VAL A 99 17.98 -17.01 1.07
N PRO A 100 17.40 -18.06 0.46
CA PRO A 100 17.85 -19.43 0.69
C PRO A 100 19.27 -19.62 0.11
N SER A 101 20.28 -19.63 0.97
CA SER A 101 21.72 -19.86 0.70
C SER A 101 22.41 -18.90 -0.31
N PRO A 102 23.50 -18.21 0.07
CA PRO A 102 24.17 -17.27 -0.83
C PRO A 102 25.07 -17.99 -1.85
N THR A 103 24.73 -17.94 -3.15
CA THR A 103 25.72 -18.05 -4.23
C THR A 103 26.17 -16.64 -4.66
N SER A 104 26.70 -15.86 -3.73
CA SER A 104 27.67 -14.78 -3.97
C SER A 104 27.75 -13.90 -2.73
N LYS A 105 28.96 -13.74 -2.18
CA LYS A 105 29.26 -12.76 -1.14
C LYS A 105 29.29 -11.38 -1.80
N THR A 106 28.16 -10.71 -1.86
CA THR A 106 28.14 -9.26 -2.08
C THR A 106 27.20 -8.67 -1.05
N VAL A 107 27.77 -8.27 0.09
CA VAL A 107 27.11 -7.42 1.07
C VAL A 107 26.97 -6.06 0.39
N SER A 108 25.84 -5.82 -0.26
CA SER A 108 25.46 -4.46 -0.65
C SER A 108 25.10 -3.69 0.63
N PRO A 109 25.54 -2.43 0.77
CA PRO A 109 25.20 -1.63 1.95
C PRO A 109 23.68 -1.57 2.08
N ALA A 110 23.19 -1.78 3.31
CA ALA A 110 21.78 -1.91 3.66
C ALA A 110 20.94 -0.82 2.96
N SER A 111 20.23 -1.21 1.91
CA SER A 111 19.18 -0.35 1.34
C SER A 111 18.09 -0.23 2.41
N PRO A 112 17.56 0.96 2.69
CA PRO A 112 16.51 1.11 3.70
C PRO A 112 15.32 0.21 3.32
N SER A 113 15.07 -0.84 4.10
CA SER A 113 13.96 -1.78 3.87
C SER A 113 12.61 -1.22 4.34
N THR A 114 12.63 -0.10 5.06
CA THR A 114 11.45 0.53 5.64
C THR A 114 10.76 1.44 4.63
N PRO A 115 9.47 1.21 4.29
CA PRO A 115 8.71 2.02 3.32
C PRO A 115 8.79 3.52 3.58
N TRP A 116 8.67 3.95 4.83
CA TRP A 116 8.86 5.35 5.25
C TRP A 116 10.16 5.97 4.72
N ALA A 117 11.29 5.26 4.85
CA ALA A 117 12.60 5.76 4.44
C ALA A 117 12.74 5.86 2.91
N MET A 118 11.90 5.15 2.14
CA MET A 118 11.82 5.28 0.69
C MET A 118 10.93 6.45 0.28
N HIS A 119 9.74 6.57 0.86
CA HIS A 119 8.74 7.59 0.50
C HIS A 119 9.06 9.00 1.00
N SER A 120 9.94 9.13 1.99
CA SER A 120 10.35 10.42 2.57
C SER A 120 11.63 10.98 1.94
N ARG A 121 12.13 10.40 0.84
CA ARG A 121 13.32 10.90 0.15
C ARG A 121 12.97 12.15 -0.67
N PRO A 122 13.64 13.30 -0.43
CA PRO A 122 13.59 14.41 -1.38
C PRO A 122 14.21 13.96 -2.72
N ALA A 123 13.70 14.50 -3.82
CA ALA A 123 14.22 14.20 -5.16
C ALA A 123 15.74 14.46 -5.21
N PRO A 124 16.54 13.57 -5.84
CA PRO A 124 17.97 13.82 -5.97
C PRO A 124 18.17 15.10 -6.78
N SER A 125 18.74 16.13 -6.15
CA SER A 125 19.23 17.31 -6.85
C SER A 125 20.25 16.85 -7.90
N SER A 126 20.01 17.27 -9.14
CA SER A 126 20.82 16.97 -10.32
C SER A 126 22.33 17.18 -10.09
N LEU A 127 23.11 16.22 -10.60
CA LEU A 127 24.57 16.12 -10.66
C LEU A 127 25.29 17.48 -10.82
N THR A 128 26.12 17.87 -9.85
CA THR A 128 27.20 18.86 -10.06
C THR A 128 28.42 18.55 -9.17
N GLY A 129 29.58 18.35 -9.81
CA GLY A 129 30.93 18.35 -9.23
C GLY A 129 31.34 17.00 -8.61
N LEU A 130 32.47 16.37 -8.92
CA LEU A 130 33.77 16.91 -9.29
C LEU A 130 34.47 16.00 -10.30
N ALA A 131 34.83 16.57 -11.45
CA ALA A 131 36.10 16.27 -12.10
C ALA A 131 37.07 17.37 -11.69
N SER A 132 38.17 17.00 -11.02
CA SER A 132 39.46 17.69 -10.97
C SER A 132 40.47 16.73 -10.36
#